data_AF-A0A3M2EJ72-F1
#
_entry.id   AF-A0A3M2EJ72-F1
#
_cell.length_a   1.000
_cell.length_b   1.000
_cell.length_c   1.000
_cell.angle_alpha   90.00
_cell.angle_beta   90.00
_cell.angle_gamma   90.00
#
_symmetry.space_group_name_H-M   'P 1'
#
loop_
_entity.id
_entity.type
_entity.pdbx_description
1 polymer ?
#
loop_
_entity_poly.entity_id
_entity_poly.type
_entity_poly.pdbx_seq_one_letter_code
_entity_poly.pdbx_strand_id
1 'polypeptide(L)'
;MWGVGVMSRRNQVFKQVLYKFFRERLETCTAEHQVSPQYETICYLGDTLSRMAVTDELFVVETEGRVIRPLALLYKDAREADNEWEKRLLLQKLGEQALVTGALFPERWARKGLYQDYFVGMGSAAYDYLAEQPVPKQSVYRELAERFAALIELVMRACFRSPEKLEAILSEYRKRTKILEANSASPLGIDKISWNHGDLLH
;
A
#
# COMPACT_ATOMS: atom_id res chain seq x y z
N MET A 1 0.02 1.44 -29.70
CA MET A 1 -0.36 2.14 -28.45
C MET A 1 -1.53 1.42 -27.74
N TRP A 2 -1.37 0.18 -27.28
CA TRP A 2 -2.42 -0.59 -26.58
C TRP A 2 -1.96 -1.16 -25.21
N GLY A 3 -0.86 -0.66 -24.64
CA GLY A 3 -0.27 -1.21 -23.40
C GLY A 3 -0.71 -0.53 -22.08
N VAL A 4 -1.04 0.76 -22.12
CA VAL A 4 -1.20 1.58 -20.89
C VAL A 4 -2.58 1.36 -20.22
N GLY A 5 -3.65 1.21 -21.00
CA GLY A 5 -5.02 1.05 -20.47
C GLY A 5 -5.28 -0.30 -19.80
N VAL A 6 -4.65 -1.38 -20.29
CA VAL A 6 -4.83 -2.74 -19.77
C VAL A 6 -4.04 -2.95 -18.47
N MET A 7 -2.87 -2.30 -18.32
CA MET A 7 -2.11 -2.30 -17.06
C MET A 7 -2.84 -1.53 -15.95
N SER A 8 -3.43 -0.38 -16.29
CA SER A 8 -4.19 0.47 -15.36
C SER A 8 -5.44 -0.23 -14.79
N ARG A 9 -6.25 -0.89 -15.64
CA ARG A 9 -7.45 -1.61 -15.19
C ARG A 9 -7.12 -2.83 -14.31
N ARG A 10 -6.01 -3.53 -14.54
CA ARG A 10 -5.61 -4.70 -13.74
C ARG A 10 -5.06 -4.32 -12.37
N ASN A 11 -4.28 -3.24 -12.28
CA ASN A 11 -3.86 -2.70 -10.99
C ASN A 11 -5.06 -2.26 -10.16
N GLN A 12 -6.10 -1.73 -10.80
CA GLN A 12 -7.35 -1.40 -10.12
C GLN A 12 -8.06 -2.64 -9.55
N VAL A 13 -8.22 -3.70 -10.34
CA VAL A 13 -8.86 -4.94 -9.87
C VAL A 13 -8.05 -5.59 -8.74
N PHE A 14 -6.73 -5.63 -8.88
CA PHE A 14 -5.86 -6.19 -7.84
C PHE A 14 -5.89 -5.37 -6.54
N LYS A 15 -5.85 -4.05 -6.65
CA LYS A 15 -6.04 -3.14 -5.53
C LYS A 15 -7.39 -3.40 -4.83
N GLN A 16 -8.48 -3.62 -5.57
CA GLN A 16 -9.78 -3.95 -4.98
C GLN A 16 -9.77 -5.27 -4.20
N VAL A 17 -9.08 -6.30 -4.71
CA VAL A 17 -8.92 -7.58 -3.99
C VAL A 17 -8.15 -7.36 -2.68
N LEU A 18 -7.05 -6.62 -2.72
CA LEU A 18 -6.25 -6.29 -1.53
C LEU A 18 -7.01 -5.41 -0.54
N TYR A 19 -7.76 -4.42 -1.03
CA TYR A 19 -8.63 -3.58 -0.22
C TYR A 19 -9.63 -4.44 0.57
N LYS A 20 -10.33 -5.36 -0.12
CA LYS A 20 -11.28 -6.27 0.52
C LYS A 20 -10.58 -7.15 1.58
N PHE A 21 -9.42 -7.73 1.22
CA PHE A 21 -8.63 -8.54 2.13
C PHE A 21 -8.22 -7.79 3.41
N PHE A 22 -7.65 -6.60 3.28
CA PHE A 22 -7.21 -5.81 4.44
C PHE A 22 -8.40 -5.31 5.26
N ARG A 23 -9.50 -4.90 4.62
CA ARG A 23 -10.70 -4.46 5.33
C ARG A 23 -11.28 -5.58 6.21
N GLU A 24 -11.47 -6.78 5.65
CA GLU A 24 -11.96 -7.95 6.41
C GLU A 24 -11.02 -8.30 7.57
N ARG A 25 -9.70 -8.15 7.37
CA ARG A 25 -8.69 -8.38 8.43
C ARG A 25 -8.80 -7.35 9.55
N LEU A 26 -8.87 -6.07 9.20
CA LEU A 26 -9.03 -4.98 10.16
C LEU A 26 -10.32 -5.16 10.98
N GLU A 27 -11.44 -5.46 10.33
CA GLU A 27 -12.73 -5.75 10.99
C GLU A 27 -12.65 -6.95 11.93
N THR A 28 -11.91 -8.00 11.58
CA THR A 28 -11.71 -9.14 12.48
C THR A 28 -10.90 -8.73 13.72
N CYS A 29 -9.85 -7.93 13.53
CA CYS A 29 -8.96 -7.51 14.61
C CYS A 29 -9.62 -6.49 15.56
N THR A 30 -10.56 -5.67 15.09
CA THR A 30 -11.31 -4.74 15.97
C THR A 30 -12.23 -5.51 16.92
N ALA A 31 -12.88 -6.56 16.45
CA ALA A 31 -13.76 -7.41 17.25
C ALA A 31 -13.04 -8.12 18.41
N GLU A 32 -11.76 -8.44 18.25
CA GLU A 32 -11.00 -9.24 19.20
C GLU A 32 -10.23 -8.43 20.26
N HIS A 33 -9.99 -7.14 20.02
CA HIS A 33 -9.00 -6.38 20.79
C HIS A 33 -9.51 -5.04 21.35
N GLN A 34 -10.82 -4.83 21.41
CA GLN A 34 -11.46 -3.63 22.00
C GLN A 34 -11.04 -2.28 21.36
N VAL A 35 -10.34 -2.31 20.23
CA VAL A 35 -10.17 -1.13 19.39
C VAL A 35 -11.36 -1.10 18.44
N SER A 36 -12.26 -0.13 18.62
CA SER A 36 -13.40 0.10 17.73
C SER A 36 -13.25 1.43 17.00
N PRO A 37 -12.51 1.48 15.87
CA PRO A 37 -12.48 2.65 15.00
C PRO A 37 -13.81 2.83 14.28
N GLN A 38 -14.04 4.01 13.72
CA GLN A 38 -15.14 4.25 12.80
C GLN A 38 -15.00 3.39 11.54
N TYR A 39 -16.12 3.02 10.92
CA TYR A 39 -16.11 2.22 9.69
C TYR A 39 -15.38 2.92 8.54
N GLU A 40 -15.50 4.24 8.46
CA GLU A 40 -14.79 5.08 7.50
C GLU A 40 -13.28 5.02 7.70
N THR A 41 -12.81 4.95 8.96
CA THR A 41 -11.40 4.78 9.31
C THR A 41 -10.91 3.41 8.88
N ILE A 42 -11.68 2.34 9.12
CA ILE A 42 -11.36 0.99 8.63
C ILE A 42 -11.25 0.98 7.10
N CYS A 43 -12.18 1.63 6.39
CA CYS A 43 -12.14 1.74 4.94
C CYS A 43 -10.91 2.53 4.46
N TYR A 44 -10.56 3.62 5.12
CA TYR A 44 -9.37 4.41 4.81
C TYR A 44 -8.07 3.62 5.00
N LEU A 45 -7.97 2.87 6.10
CA LEU A 45 -6.84 1.98 6.38
C LEU A 45 -6.73 0.86 5.34
N GLY A 46 -7.85 0.22 4.98
CA GLY A 46 -7.89 -0.78 3.92
C GLY A 46 -7.43 -0.24 2.56
N ASP A 47 -7.85 0.98 2.20
CA ASP A 47 -7.41 1.62 0.95
C ASP A 47 -5.91 1.94 1.02
N THR A 48 -5.42 2.45 2.15
CA THR A 48 -4.00 2.76 2.37
C THR A 48 -3.11 1.54 2.23
N LEU A 49 -3.43 0.45 2.93
CA LEU A 49 -2.69 -0.80 2.85
C LEU A 49 -2.74 -1.38 1.43
N SER A 50 -3.90 -1.34 0.76
CA SER A 50 -4.00 -1.82 -0.62
C SER A 50 -3.15 -1.02 -1.60
N ARG A 51 -3.08 0.32 -1.45
CA ARG A 51 -2.23 1.18 -2.29
C ARG A 51 -0.76 0.85 -2.09
N MET A 52 -0.30 0.79 -0.84
CA MET A 52 1.11 0.54 -0.53
C MET A 52 1.55 -0.88 -0.88
N ALA A 53 0.63 -1.85 -0.85
CA ALA A 53 0.91 -3.22 -1.28
C ALA A 53 1.18 -3.30 -2.79
N VAL A 54 0.41 -2.56 -3.59
CA VAL A 54 0.54 -2.53 -5.06
C VAL A 54 1.81 -1.80 -5.50
N THR A 55 2.28 -0.82 -4.73
CA THR A 55 3.53 -0.09 -5.02
C THR A 55 4.79 -0.79 -4.51
N ASP A 56 4.67 -2.03 -3.98
CA ASP A 56 5.72 -2.74 -3.25
C ASP A 56 6.32 -1.92 -2.07
N GLU A 57 5.61 -0.89 -1.60
CA GLU A 57 6.03 -0.06 -0.46
C GLU A 57 5.84 -0.78 0.88
N LEU A 58 4.91 -1.75 0.94
CA LEU A 58 4.76 -2.65 2.10
C LEU A 58 5.89 -3.67 2.23
N PHE A 59 6.55 -4.03 1.13
CA PHE A 59 7.55 -5.10 1.10
C PHE A 59 8.89 -4.53 0.68
N VAL A 60 9.61 -3.98 1.67
CA VAL A 60 11.03 -3.70 1.50
C VAL A 60 11.74 -5.06 1.50
N VAL A 61 11.78 -5.71 0.33
CA VAL A 61 12.64 -6.88 0.12
C VAL A 61 14.07 -6.40 0.29
N GLU A 62 14.74 -6.92 1.32
CA GLU A 62 16.17 -6.74 1.51
C GLU A 62 16.90 -7.35 0.32
N THR A 63 17.25 -6.53 -0.67
CA THR A 63 18.36 -6.86 -1.57
C THR A 63 19.07 -5.65 -2.16
N GLU A 64 18.43 -4.48 -2.36
CA GLU A 64 19.11 -3.35 -3.05
C GLU A 64 18.64 -1.95 -2.60
N GLY A 65 18.91 -1.56 -1.35
CA GLY A 65 19.09 -0.12 -1.03
C GLY A 65 17.86 0.80 -1.09
N ARG A 66 16.61 0.31 -1.05
CA ARG A 66 15.44 1.21 -0.87
C ARG A 66 15.45 1.84 0.53
N VAL A 67 15.93 3.09 0.61
CA VAL A 67 15.88 3.91 1.82
C VAL A 67 14.45 4.42 1.99
N ILE A 68 13.75 3.98 3.05
CA ILE A 68 12.50 4.66 3.44
C ILE A 68 12.88 6.10 3.80
N ARG A 69 12.30 7.05 3.09
CA ARG A 69 12.52 8.47 3.33
C ARG A 69 12.13 8.79 4.78
N PRO A 70 13.03 9.37 5.60
CA PRO A 70 12.68 9.76 6.96
C PRO A 70 11.44 10.67 6.98
N LEU A 71 10.52 10.47 7.93
CA LEU A 71 9.29 11.26 8.02
C LEU A 71 9.59 12.75 8.18
N ALA A 72 10.70 13.10 8.83
CA ALA A 72 11.16 14.47 9.00
C ALA A 72 11.40 15.19 7.65
N LEU A 73 11.87 14.48 6.62
CA LEU A 73 12.06 15.08 5.30
C LEU A 73 10.72 15.28 4.58
N LEU A 74 9.76 14.37 4.73
CA LEU A 74 8.39 14.58 4.23
C LEU A 74 7.73 15.77 4.93
N TYR A 75 7.97 15.93 6.23
CA TYR A 75 7.44 17.07 6.98
C TYR A 75 8.07 18.38 6.53
N LYS A 76 9.39 18.39 6.29
CA LYS A 76 10.09 19.55 5.74
C LYS A 76 9.48 19.98 4.41
N ASP A 77 9.29 19.05 3.47
CA ASP A 77 8.66 19.37 2.18
C ASP A 77 7.25 19.93 2.38
N ALA A 78 6.45 19.35 3.29
CA ALA A 78 5.11 19.85 3.57
C ALA A 78 5.13 21.29 4.12
N ARG A 79 6.16 21.63 4.90
CA ARG A 79 6.38 22.99 5.43
C ARG A 79 6.83 23.98 4.36
N GLU A 80 7.52 23.50 3.34
CA GLU A 80 8.08 24.29 2.23
C GLU A 80 7.15 24.33 1.00
N ALA A 81 6.04 23.59 1.00
CA ALA A 81 5.12 23.51 -0.11
C ALA A 81 4.52 24.88 -0.49
N ASP A 82 4.46 25.16 -1.79
CA ASP A 82 4.04 26.45 -2.33
C ASP A 82 2.54 26.73 -2.16
N ASN A 83 1.75 25.68 -1.92
CA ASN A 83 0.31 25.78 -1.77
C ASN A 83 -0.27 24.77 -0.78
N GLU A 84 -1.45 25.11 -0.25
CA GLU A 84 -2.15 24.30 0.74
C GLU A 84 -2.60 22.92 0.22
N TRP A 85 -2.83 22.76 -1.09
CA TRP A 85 -3.19 21.46 -1.64
C TRP A 85 -2.01 20.47 -1.58
N GLU A 86 -0.83 20.93 -1.99
CA GLU A 86 0.40 20.13 -1.98
C GLU A 86 0.82 19.79 -0.54
N LYS A 87 0.76 20.78 0.36
CA LYS A 87 0.99 20.57 1.78
C LYS A 87 0.09 19.47 2.35
N ARG A 88 -1.21 19.50 2.05
CA ARG A 88 -2.15 18.46 2.50
C ARG A 88 -1.80 17.09 1.92
N LEU A 89 -1.40 17.02 0.65
CA LEU A 89 -0.99 15.75 0.02
C LEU A 89 0.25 15.17 0.71
N LEU A 90 1.25 16.01 1.00
CA LEU A 90 2.48 15.62 1.68
C LEU A 90 2.22 15.18 3.12
N LEU A 91 1.35 15.89 3.85
CA LEU A 91 0.97 15.50 5.22
C LEU A 91 0.14 14.21 5.24
N GLN A 92 -0.76 14.01 4.27
CA GLN A 92 -1.48 12.74 4.16
C GLN A 92 -0.49 11.59 3.90
N LYS A 93 0.45 11.78 2.98
CA LYS A 93 1.52 10.79 2.73
C LYS A 93 2.38 10.54 3.96
N LEU A 94 2.71 11.59 4.72
CA LEU A 94 3.46 11.46 5.96
C LEU A 94 2.73 10.61 6.98
N GLY A 95 1.43 10.87 7.21
CA GLY A 95 0.60 10.12 8.14
C GLY A 95 0.47 8.65 7.75
N GLU A 96 0.19 8.39 6.46
CA GLU A 96 0.08 7.03 5.92
C GLU A 96 1.40 6.26 6.04
N GLN A 97 2.52 6.91 5.74
CA GLN A 97 3.84 6.30 5.88
C GLN A 97 4.19 6.06 7.34
N ALA A 98 3.89 7.00 8.24
CA ALA A 98 4.13 6.86 9.68
C ALA A 98 3.36 5.65 10.26
N LEU A 99 2.10 5.51 9.87
CA LEU A 99 1.23 4.43 10.30
C LEU A 99 1.77 3.07 9.86
N VAL A 100 2.04 2.91 8.56
CA VAL A 100 2.50 1.63 8.01
C VAL A 100 3.90 1.28 8.48
N THR A 101 4.82 2.26 8.50
CA THR A 101 6.20 1.98 8.90
C THR A 101 6.35 1.75 10.40
N GLY A 102 5.56 2.44 11.22
CA GLY A 102 5.46 2.18 12.65
C GLY A 102 4.87 0.80 12.97
N ALA A 103 3.95 0.30 12.14
CA ALA A 103 3.33 -1.01 12.32
C ALA A 103 4.21 -2.18 11.85
N LEU A 104 4.91 -2.04 10.73
CA LEU A 104 5.55 -3.17 10.05
C LEU A 104 7.07 -3.27 10.26
N PHE A 105 7.74 -2.19 10.66
CA PHE A 105 9.20 -2.15 10.73
C PHE A 105 9.79 -1.61 12.05
N PRO A 106 9.29 -2.00 13.24
CA PRO A 106 9.78 -1.44 14.50
C PRO A 106 11.29 -1.67 14.72
N GLU A 107 11.80 -2.85 14.39
CA GLU A 107 13.21 -3.22 14.59
C GLU A 107 14.18 -2.46 13.67
N ARG A 108 13.75 -2.11 12.45
CA ARG A 108 14.59 -1.37 11.49
C ARG A 108 14.93 0.02 11.99
N TRP A 109 13.99 0.66 12.68
CA TRP A 109 14.13 2.02 13.18
C TRP A 109 14.77 2.08 14.56
N ALA A 110 14.59 1.04 15.38
CA ALA A 110 15.33 0.90 16.64
C ALA A 110 16.86 0.93 16.40
N ARG A 111 17.35 0.31 15.31
CA ARG A 111 18.76 0.40 14.88
C ARG A 111 19.25 1.82 14.56
N LYS A 112 18.32 2.76 14.30
CA LYS A 112 18.57 4.18 14.04
C LYS A 112 18.19 5.08 15.23
N GLY A 113 17.87 4.49 16.39
CA GLY A 113 17.43 5.21 17.58
C GLY A 113 16.01 5.80 17.50
N LEU A 114 15.21 5.38 16.52
CA LEU A 114 13.84 5.84 16.32
C LEU A 114 12.86 4.75 16.79
N TYR A 115 11.99 5.12 17.72
CA TYR A 115 11.03 4.22 18.36
C TYR A 115 9.60 4.62 18.04
N GLN A 116 8.63 3.87 18.58
CA GLN A 116 7.20 4.04 18.32
C GLN A 116 6.74 5.50 18.47
N ASP A 117 7.23 6.22 19.48
CA ASP A 117 6.89 7.63 19.74
C ASP A 117 7.21 8.56 18.58
N TYR A 118 8.25 8.26 17.78
CA TYR A 118 8.57 9.02 16.58
C TYR A 118 7.45 8.93 15.53
N PHE A 119 6.96 7.72 15.29
CA PHE A 119 5.87 7.48 14.34
C PHE A 119 4.56 8.05 14.85
N VAL A 120 4.29 7.86 16.14
CA VAL A 120 3.11 8.42 16.81
C VAL A 120 3.12 9.94 16.73
N GLY A 121 4.20 10.61 17.13
CA GLY A 121 4.27 12.07 17.10
C GLY A 121 4.13 12.64 15.69
N MET A 122 4.89 12.10 14.73
CA MET A 122 4.87 12.60 13.35
C MET A 122 3.53 12.32 12.65
N GLY A 123 3.00 11.11 12.79
CA GLY A 123 1.75 10.71 12.16
C GLY A 123 0.53 11.41 12.76
N SER A 124 0.47 11.51 14.10
CA SER A 124 -0.63 12.19 14.79
C SER A 124 -0.68 13.67 14.41
N ALA A 125 0.47 14.36 14.43
CA ALA A 125 0.54 15.78 14.04
C ALA A 125 0.13 16.03 12.58
N ALA A 126 0.48 15.12 11.66
CA ALA A 126 0.05 15.24 10.27
C ALA A 126 -1.47 15.08 10.11
N TYR A 127 -2.08 14.11 10.79
CA TYR A 127 -3.53 13.94 10.73
C TYR A 127 -4.30 15.00 11.50
N ASP A 128 -3.73 15.54 12.59
CA ASP A 128 -4.30 16.65 13.34
C ASP A 128 -4.46 17.88 12.45
N TYR A 129 -3.39 18.27 11.73
CA TYR A 129 -3.45 19.34 10.73
C TYR A 129 -4.53 19.11 9.67
N LEU A 130 -4.65 17.88 9.17
CA LEU A 130 -5.64 17.53 8.15
C LEU A 130 -7.08 17.55 8.71
N ALA A 131 -7.26 17.26 10.00
CA ALA A 131 -8.54 17.27 10.69
C ALA A 131 -9.06 18.69 10.97
N GLU A 132 -8.20 19.71 10.96
CA GLU A 132 -8.61 21.11 11.03
C GLU A 132 -9.23 21.63 9.73
N GLN A 133 -9.00 20.92 8.61
CA GLN A 133 -9.47 21.34 7.30
C GLN A 133 -10.91 20.86 7.03
N PRO A 134 -11.75 21.67 6.33
CA PRO A 134 -13.12 21.28 5.98
C PRO A 134 -13.12 20.33 4.77
N VAL A 135 -12.65 19.10 4.99
CA VAL A 135 -12.54 18.06 3.95
C VAL A 135 -13.46 16.87 4.26
N PRO A 136 -13.93 16.10 3.26
CA PRO A 136 -14.84 14.97 3.49
C PRO A 136 -14.32 13.89 4.46
N LYS A 137 -12.99 13.78 4.63
CA LYS A 137 -12.33 12.80 5.50
C LYS A 137 -12.00 13.34 6.90
N GLN A 138 -12.55 14.49 7.29
CA GLN A 138 -12.20 15.17 8.53
C GLN A 138 -12.35 14.29 9.77
N SER A 139 -13.45 13.54 9.89
CA SER A 139 -13.68 12.64 11.04
C SER A 139 -12.66 11.51 11.12
N VAL A 140 -12.29 10.94 9.97
CA VAL A 140 -11.26 9.89 9.86
C VAL A 140 -9.90 10.43 10.30
N TYR A 141 -9.53 11.64 9.82
CA TYR A 141 -8.27 12.27 10.21
C TYR A 141 -8.23 12.61 11.70
N ARG A 142 -9.35 13.09 12.26
CA ARG A 142 -9.44 13.33 13.70
C ARG A 142 -9.24 12.06 14.51
N GLU A 143 -9.93 10.98 14.16
CA GLU A 143 -9.76 9.70 14.84
C GLU A 143 -8.34 9.14 14.71
N LEU A 144 -7.72 9.30 13.52
CA LEU A 144 -6.32 8.92 13.29
C LEU A 144 -5.37 9.72 14.19
N ALA A 145 -5.57 11.03 14.32
CA ALA A 145 -4.75 11.88 15.18
C ALA A 145 -4.88 11.49 16.66
N GLU A 146 -6.10 11.26 17.13
CA GLU A 146 -6.39 10.97 18.55
C GLU A 146 -5.96 9.55 18.97
N ARG A 147 -6.01 8.57 18.04
CA ARG A 147 -5.86 7.15 18.37
C ARG A 147 -4.70 6.48 17.64
N PHE A 148 -3.74 7.27 17.16
CA PHE A 148 -2.70 6.80 16.25
C PHE A 148 -1.95 5.55 16.72
N ALA A 149 -1.53 5.50 17.98
CA ALA A 149 -0.82 4.35 18.54
C ALA A 149 -1.66 3.05 18.51
N ALA A 150 -2.94 3.14 18.86
CA ALA A 150 -3.85 1.99 18.80
C ALA A 150 -4.11 1.54 17.34
N LEU A 151 -4.12 2.49 16.40
CA LEU A 151 -4.31 2.19 14.98
C LEU A 151 -3.04 1.59 14.33
N ILE A 152 -1.84 1.98 14.77
CA ILE A 152 -0.59 1.27 14.43
C ILE A 152 -0.70 -0.20 14.84
N GLU A 153 -1.11 -0.46 16.08
CA GLU A 153 -1.22 -1.82 16.60
C GLU A 153 -2.27 -2.64 15.85
N LEU A 154 -3.42 -2.02 15.54
CA LEU A 154 -4.46 -2.65 14.71
C LEU A 154 -3.93 -3.03 13.32
N VAL A 155 -3.20 -2.13 12.66
CA VAL A 155 -2.59 -2.38 11.35
C VAL A 155 -1.55 -3.50 11.41
N MET A 156 -0.67 -3.47 12.40
CA MET A 156 0.33 -4.52 12.63
C MET A 156 -0.35 -5.89 12.71
N ARG A 157 -1.38 -6.02 13.56
CA ARG A 157 -2.12 -7.29 13.72
C ARG A 157 -2.81 -7.72 12.43
N ALA A 158 -3.45 -6.79 11.71
CA ALA A 158 -4.12 -7.10 10.45
C ALA A 158 -3.15 -7.64 9.38
N CYS A 159 -1.90 -7.16 9.37
CA CYS A 159 -0.87 -7.62 8.44
C CYS A 159 -0.20 -8.94 8.86
N PHE A 160 0.08 -9.15 10.15
CA PHE A 160 0.86 -10.31 10.63
C PHE A 160 0.04 -11.53 11.03
N ARG A 161 -1.30 -11.44 11.08
CA ARG A 161 -2.15 -12.60 11.44
C ARG A 161 -2.27 -13.67 10.36
N SER A 162 -1.89 -13.38 9.12
CA SER A 162 -1.89 -14.35 8.01
C SER A 162 -0.94 -13.95 6.87
N PRO A 163 0.37 -13.84 7.14
CA PRO A 163 1.37 -13.44 6.15
C PRO A 163 1.41 -14.39 4.95
N GLU A 164 1.18 -15.68 5.17
CA GLU A 164 1.12 -16.70 4.11
C GLU A 164 0.01 -16.43 3.09
N LYS A 165 -1.16 -15.98 3.54
CA LYS A 165 -2.29 -15.66 2.65
C LYS A 165 -2.02 -14.39 1.85
N LEU A 166 -1.39 -13.39 2.46
CA LEU A 166 -0.98 -12.17 1.77
C LEU A 166 0.09 -12.47 0.70
N GLU A 167 1.12 -13.23 1.05
CA GLU A 167 2.16 -13.66 0.11
C GLU A 167 1.59 -14.51 -1.04
N ALA A 168 0.62 -15.40 -0.77
CA ALA A 168 -0.06 -16.16 -1.82
C ALA A 168 -0.78 -15.24 -2.81
N ILE A 169 -1.51 -14.22 -2.33
CA ILE A 169 -2.22 -13.24 -3.18
C ILE A 169 -1.21 -12.44 -4.03
N LEU A 170 -0.11 -12.01 -3.44
CA LEU A 170 0.94 -11.23 -4.11
C LEU A 170 1.72 -12.06 -5.14
N SER A 171 2.08 -13.30 -4.77
CA SER A 171 2.76 -14.26 -5.64
C SER A 171 1.95 -14.54 -6.90
N GLU A 172 0.65 -14.76 -6.75
CA GLU A 172 -0.24 -14.99 -7.90
C GLU A 172 -0.30 -13.77 -8.82
N TYR A 173 -0.37 -12.56 -8.28
CA TYR A 173 -0.31 -11.33 -9.07
C TYR A 173 1.03 -11.18 -9.81
N ARG A 174 2.16 -11.36 -9.11
CA ARG A 174 3.52 -11.26 -9.68
C ARG A 174 3.78 -12.29 -10.78
N LYS A 175 3.24 -13.50 -10.66
CA LYS A 175 3.30 -14.53 -11.71
C LYS A 175 2.56 -14.06 -12.97
N ARG A 176 1.35 -13.52 -12.80
CA ARG A 176 0.52 -13.05 -13.91
C ARG A 176 1.12 -11.83 -14.62
N THR A 177 1.81 -10.94 -13.90
CA THR A 177 2.50 -9.80 -14.54
C THR A 177 3.70 -10.27 -15.37
N LYS A 178 4.56 -11.14 -14.83
CA LYS A 178 5.74 -11.67 -15.53
C LYS A 178 5.40 -12.45 -16.81
N ILE A 179 4.37 -13.30 -16.77
CA ILE A 179 3.92 -14.07 -17.96
C ILE A 179 3.51 -13.12 -19.10
N LEU A 180 2.90 -11.98 -18.76
CA LEU A 180 2.38 -11.05 -19.76
C LEU A 180 3.48 -10.11 -20.29
N GLU A 181 4.45 -9.74 -19.46
CA GLU A 181 5.68 -9.07 -19.92
C GLU A 181 6.43 -9.97 -20.92
N ALA A 182 6.61 -11.25 -20.61
CA ALA A 182 7.21 -12.24 -21.51
C ALA A 182 6.42 -12.39 -22.82
N ASN A 183 5.09 -12.48 -22.76
CA ASN A 183 4.24 -12.58 -23.95
C ASN A 183 4.18 -11.27 -24.77
N SER A 184 4.46 -10.12 -24.17
CA SER A 184 4.54 -8.82 -24.87
C SER A 184 5.92 -8.52 -25.45
N ALA A 185 6.97 -9.18 -24.96
CA ALA A 185 8.35 -9.03 -25.40
C ALA A 185 8.76 -10.01 -26.51
N SER A 186 7.94 -11.02 -26.82
CA SER A 186 8.09 -11.81 -28.05
C SER A 186 7.54 -11.02 -29.25
N PRO A 187 8.38 -10.57 -30.21
CA PRO A 187 7.85 -10.06 -31.46
C PRO A 187 7.24 -11.26 -32.19
N LEU A 188 5.92 -11.18 -32.45
CA LEU A 188 5.12 -12.05 -33.32
C LEU A 188 5.90 -13.22 -33.95
N GLY A 189 5.95 -14.35 -33.24
CA GLY A 189 6.30 -15.64 -33.81
C GLY A 189 5.12 -16.19 -34.60
N ILE A 190 4.69 -15.49 -35.65
CA ILE A 190 3.94 -16.13 -36.74
C ILE A 190 5.02 -16.73 -37.64
N ASP A 191 5.51 -17.91 -37.27
CA ASP A 191 6.10 -18.86 -38.20
C ASP A 191 6.34 -20.19 -37.47
N LYS A 192 5.34 -21.06 -37.59
CA LYS A 192 5.44 -22.54 -37.67
C LYS A 192 4.03 -23.13 -37.63
N ILE A 193 3.24 -22.83 -38.65
CA ILE A 193 2.33 -23.84 -39.20
C ILE A 193 3.02 -24.30 -40.48
N SER A 194 3.82 -25.35 -40.37
CA SER A 194 4.29 -26.08 -41.55
C SER A 194 3.09 -26.74 -42.19
N TRP A 195 2.56 -26.15 -43.26
CA TRP A 195 1.67 -26.86 -44.17
C TRP A 195 2.50 -27.94 -44.88
N ASN A 196 2.35 -29.19 -44.43
CA ASN A 196 2.79 -30.34 -45.20
C ASN A 196 1.82 -30.46 -46.39
N HIS A 197 2.24 -30.03 -47.58
CA HIS A 197 1.57 -30.34 -48.84
C HIS A 197 2.54 -31.16 -49.67
N GLY A 198 2.26 -32.45 -49.77
CA GLY A 198 3.00 -33.34 -50.65
C GLY A 198 3.36 -34.67 -50.01
N ASP A 199 2.36 -35.39 -49.50
CA ASP A 199 2.35 -36.85 -49.51
C ASP A 199 0.89 -37.28 -49.42
N LEU A 200 0.31 -37.63 -50.57
CA LEU A 200 -0.57 -38.78 -50.77
C LEU A 200 -1.01 -38.77 -52.25
N LEU A 201 -0.28 -39.59 -53.01
CA LEU A 201 -0.73 -40.17 -54.27
C LEU A 201 -2.03 -40.95 -54.02
N HIS A 202 -3.07 -40.63 -54.79
CA HIS A 202 -3.91 -41.58 -55.53
C HIS A 202 -4.75 -40.83 -56.56
#